data_AF-A0A820YMK5-F1
#
_entry.id   AF-A0A820YMK5-F1
#
_cell.length_a   1.000
_cell.length_b   1.000
_cell.length_c   1.000
_cell.angle_alpha   90.00
_cell.angle_beta   90.00
_cell.angle_gamma   90.00
#
_symmetry.space_group_name_H-M   'P 1'
#
loop_
_entity.id
_entity.type
_entity.pdbx_description
1 polymer ?
#
loop_
_entity_poly.entity_id
_entity_poly.type
_entity_poly.pdbx_seq_one_letter_code
_entity_poly.pdbx_strand_id
1 'polypeptide(L)' 'PPLLPCRKTEVLENPKYTYKCVILDCSPFNFIDSVGAKTLIEVFTDLQKRRIQLYLSECQLFVPHWNAWTSM' A
#
# COMPACT_ATOMS: atom_id res chain seq x y z
N PRO A 1 8.18 18.77 -10.97
CA PRO A 1 9.37 18.25 -10.24
C PRO A 1 9.62 16.78 -10.59
N PRO A 2 10.86 16.36 -10.91
CA PRO A 2 11.13 14.96 -11.22
C PRO A 2 11.00 14.13 -9.93
N LEU A 3 10.26 13.03 -10.01
CA LEU A 3 10.11 12.06 -8.93
C LEU A 3 11.49 11.48 -8.61
N LEU A 4 11.91 11.55 -7.34
CA LEU A 4 13.16 10.97 -6.88
C LEU A 4 13.16 9.47 -7.21
N PRO A 5 14.29 8.90 -7.68
CA PRO A 5 14.38 7.48 -7.95
C PRO A 5 14.08 6.70 -6.66
N CYS A 6 13.15 5.74 -6.74
CA CYS A 6 12.85 4.80 -5.67
C CYS A 6 14.14 4.12 -5.23
N ARG A 7 14.78 4.64 -4.17
CA ARG A 7 15.90 3.95 -3.51
C ARG A 7 15.35 2.61 -3.06
N LYS A 8 16.00 1.52 -3.48
CA LYS A 8 15.84 0.22 -2.82
C LYS A 8 16.05 0.47 -1.33
N THR A 9 15.01 0.31 -0.54
CA THR A 9 15.13 0.33 0.91
C THR A 9 15.99 -0.87 1.28
N GLU A 10 17.27 -0.63 1.53
CA GLU A 10 18.08 -1.60 2.25
C GLU A 10 17.37 -1.86 3.56
N VAL A 11 17.05 -3.13 3.85
CA VAL A 11 16.41 -3.52 5.10
C VAL A 11 17.42 -3.26 6.21
N LEU A 12 17.43 -2.03 6.72
CA LEU A 12 18.07 -1.70 7.98
C LEU A 12 17.22 -2.38 9.06
N GLU A 13 17.57 -3.62 9.39
CA GLU A 13 17.16 -4.29 10.63
C GLU A 13 17.78 -3.56 11.82
N ASN A 14 17.37 -2.30 12.02
CA ASN A 14 17.70 -1.55 13.21
C ASN A 14 16.43 -1.47 14.05
N PRO A 15 16.33 -2.24 15.16
CA PRO A 15 15.10 -2.38 15.96
C PRO A 15 14.62 -1.08 16.62
N LYS A 16 15.33 0.04 16.41
CA LYS A 16 14.96 1.38 16.87
C LYS A 16 13.93 2.10 15.99
N TYR A 17 13.72 1.69 14.75
CA TYR A 17 12.80 2.40 13.85
C TYR A 17 11.47 1.66 13.71
N THR A 18 10.45 2.15 14.44
CA THR A 18 9.06 1.76 14.19
C THR A 18 8.52 2.61 13.05
N TYR A 19 8.33 2.01 11.87
CA TYR A 19 7.65 2.67 10.76
C TYR A 19 6.21 2.98 11.16
N LYS A 20 5.83 4.26 11.14
CA LYS A 20 4.45 4.68 11.47
C LYS A 20 3.53 4.64 10.26
N CYS A 21 4.10 4.76 9.05
CA CYS A 21 3.34 4.74 7.81
C CYS A 21 4.12 4.08 6.67
N VAL A 22 3.37 3.56 5.69
CA VAL A 22 3.82 3.05 4.40
C VAL A 22 3.02 3.80 3.33
N ILE A 23 3.71 4.23 2.28
CA ILE A 23 3.08 4.81 1.10
C ILE A 23 3.31 3.84 -0.05
N LEU A 24 2.23 3.34 -0.64
CA LEU A 24 2.27 2.54 -1.85
C LEU A 24 1.93 3.45 -3.04
N ASP A 25 2.91 3.66 -3.90
CA ASP A 25 2.72 4.38 -5.17
C ASP A 25 2.01 3.46 -6.16
N CYS A 26 0.77 3.81 -6.50
CA CYS A 26 -0.08 3.07 -7.43
C CYS A 26 -0.08 3.69 -8.83
N SER A 27 0.73 4.70 -9.13
CA SER A 27 0.85 5.28 -10.48
C SER A 27 1.18 4.27 -11.59
N PRO A 28 1.94 3.16 -11.37
CA PRO A 28 2.15 2.17 -12.43
C PRO A 28 1.01 1.14 -12.55
N PHE A 29 0.01 1.17 -11.68
CA PHE A 29 -1.06 0.17 -11.65
C PHE A 29 -2.18 0.55 -12.63
N ASN A 30 -2.18 -0.08 -13.80
CA ASN A 30 -3.25 0.12 -14.80
C ASN A 30 -4.55 -0.62 -14.44
N PHE A 31 -4.43 -1.77 -13.78
CA PHE A 31 -5.56 -2.54 -13.26
C PHE A 31 -5.09 -3.43 -12.10
N ILE A 32 -6.04 -3.90 -11.29
CA ILE A 32 -5.82 -4.95 -10.30
C ILE A 32 -6.90 -5.99 -10.45
N ASP A 33 -6.51 -7.26 -10.48
CA ASP A 33 -7.48 -8.36 -10.49
C ASP A 33 -7.98 -8.67 -9.08
N SER A 34 -8.90 -9.63 -8.97
CA SER A 34 -9.49 -10.02 -7.69
C SER A 34 -8.47 -10.68 -6.74
N VAL A 35 -7.41 -11.28 -7.26
CA VAL A 35 -6.35 -11.90 -6.46
C VAL A 35 -5.45 -10.83 -5.86
N GLY A 36 -4.96 -9.89 -6.67
CA GLY A 36 -4.17 -8.76 -6.23
C GLY A 36 -4.91 -7.88 -5.22
N ALA A 37 -6.22 -7.67 -5.42
CA ALA A 37 -7.04 -6.93 -4.47
C ALA A 37 -7.11 -7.63 -3.11
N LYS A 38 -7.31 -8.95 -3.08
CA LYS A 38 -7.27 -9.74 -1.83
C LYS A 38 -5.93 -9.66 -1.14
N THR A 39 -4.84 -9.78 -1.89
CA THR A 39 -3.48 -9.66 -1.33
C THR A 39 -3.23 -8.28 -0.71
N LEU A 40 -3.66 -7.19 -1.37
CA LEU A 40 -3.54 -5.85 -0.78
C LEU A 40 -4.35 -5.70 0.51
N ILE A 41 -5.53 -6.32 0.60
CA ILE A 41 -6.34 -6.32 1.83
C ILE A 41 -5.62 -7.06 2.96
N GLU A 42 -5.00 -8.20 2.69
CA GLU A 42 -4.22 -8.94 3.68
C GLU A 42 -3.04 -8.11 4.19
N VAL A 43 -2.30 -7.47 3.27
CA VAL A 43 -1.20 -6.56 3.62
C VAL A 43 -1.69 -5.39 4.47
N PHE A 44 -2.79 -4.74 4.08
CA PHE A 44 -3.39 -3.65 4.85
C PHE A 44 -3.77 -4.10 6.26
N THR A 45 -4.43 -5.25 6.37
CA THR A 45 -4.87 -5.83 7.64
C THR A 45 -3.69 -6.10 8.57
N ASP A 46 -2.58 -6.62 8.04
CA ASP A 46 -1.39 -6.92 8.83
C ASP A 46 -0.62 -5.66 9.25
N LEU A 47 -0.58 -4.63 8.40
CA LEU A 47 -0.04 -3.32 8.77
C LEU A 47 -0.90 -2.65 9.84
N GLN A 48 -2.23 -2.73 9.74
CA GLN A 48 -3.16 -2.17 10.72
C GLN A 48 -3.02 -2.84 12.09
N LYS A 49 -2.89 -4.18 12.15
CA LYS A 49 -2.60 -4.92 13.40
C LYS A 49 -1.31 -4.43 14.07
N ARG A 50 -0.34 -3.99 13.27
CA ARG A 50 0.94 -3.43 13.73
C ARG A 50 0.90 -1.92 13.98
N ARG A 51 -0.29 -1.28 13.86
CA ARG A 51 -0.51 0.17 13.97
C ARG A 51 0.31 0.99 12.97
N ILE A 52 0.54 0.43 11.78
CA ILE A 52 1.21 1.09 10.66
C ILE A 52 0.14 1.55 9.68
N GLN A 53 0.14 2.83 9.33
CA GLN A 53 -0.82 3.40 8.37
C GLN A 53 -0.36 3.12 6.94
N LEU A 54 -1.22 2.54 6.10
CA LEU A 54 -0.96 2.39 4.66
C LEU A 54 -1.72 3.47 3.88
N TYR A 55 -1.00 4.21 3.05
CA TYR A 55 -1.55 5.20 2.12
C TYR A 55 -1.34 4.74 0.68
N LEU A 56 -2.39 4.79 -0.14
CA LEU A 56 -2.31 4.52 -1.57
C LEU A 56 -2.21 5.87 -2.30
N SER A 57 -1.16 6.07 -3.09
CA SER A 57 -0.95 7.28 -3.89
C SER A 57 -1.25 7.02 -5.36
N GLU A 58 -1.70 8.04 -6.10
CA GLU A 58 -1.88 7.99 -7.57
C GLU A 58 -2.76 6.80 -8.03
N CYS A 59 -3.73 6.41 -7.21
CA CYS A 59 -4.54 5.23 -7.44
C CYS A 59 -5.61 5.52 -8.51
N GLN A 60 -5.36 5.09 -9.75
CA GLN A 60 -6.31 5.17 -10.87
C GLN A 60 -7.14 3.88 -11.02
N LEU A 61 -7.05 2.98 -10.03
CA LEU A 61 -7.55 1.61 -10.12
C LEU A 61 -9.06 1.55 -10.38
N PHE A 62 -9.42 1.00 -11.55
CA PHE A 62 -10.75 0.45 -11.79
C PHE A 62 -10.89 -0.85 -10.99
N VAL A 63 -11.34 -0.76 -9.74
CA VAL A 63 -11.74 -1.93 -8.96
C VAL A 63 -13.27 -2.00 -9.04
N PRO A 64 -13.86 -2.99 -9.74
CA PRO A 64 -15.33 -3.06 -9.93
C PRO A 64 -16.16 -3.18 -8.64
N HIS A 65 -15.52 -3.26 -7.46
CA HIS A 65 -16.19 -3.56 -6.19
C HIS A 65 -15.63 -2.85 -4.94
N TRP A 66 -14.72 -1.86 -5.08
CA TRP A 66 -14.04 -1.22 -3.94
C TRP A 66 -15.00 -0.58 -2.92
N ASN A 67 -16.07 0.05 -3.42
CA ASN A 67 -17.05 0.76 -2.59
C ASN A 67 -17.90 -0.14 -1.66
N ALA A 68 -17.85 -1.46 -1.82
CA ALA A 68 -18.59 -2.38 -0.96
C ALA A 68 -17.84 -2.75 0.35
N TRP A 69 -16.53 -2.48 0.42
CA TRP A 69 -15.66 -3.01 1.50
C TRP A 69 -15.14 -1.93 2.45
N THR A 70 -15.23 -0.65 2.10
CA THR A 70 -14.82 0.48 2.95
C THR A 70 -15.95 1.00 3.86
N SER A 71 -17.15 0.42 3.79
CA SER A 71 -18.34 0.85 4.55
C SER A 71 -18.72 -0.10 5.70
N MET A 72 -17.81 -0.97 6.14
CA MET A 72 -17.99 -1.85 7.30
C MET A 72 -17.08 -1.44 8.46
#